data_AF-A0A067BPR1-F1
#
_entry.id   AF-A0A067BPR1-F1
#
_cell.length_a   1.000
_cell.length_b   1.000
_cell.length_c   1.000
_cell.angle_alpha   90.00
_cell.angle_beta   90.00
_cell.angle_gamma   90.00
#
_symmetry.space_group_name_H-M   'P 1'
#
loop_
_entity.id
_entity.type
_entity.pdbx_description
1 polymer ?
#
loop_
_entity_poly.entity_id
_entity_poly.type
_entity_poly.pdbx_seq_one_letter_code
_entity_poly.pdbx_strand_id
1 'polypeptide(L)'
;MIETAPDRPHVLRKVLAVLHHCVLHGSDAFLNAALAKKPLLRDLALHYNRDESQQYKYSKDLDAGAGVRKLAAGLFDVLHSPSALHDARSAALQLQKKLSASGIGLLSPSASPRPSTYLDSSRPAPYTDDPSPPSWELGGRGHVCHEFNTDAADAH
;
A
#
# COMPACT_ATOMS: atom_id res chain seq x y z
N MET A 1 -10.21 22.27 20.92
CA MET A 1 -9.58 21.13 20.23
C MET A 1 -10.69 20.17 19.84
N ILE A 2 -11.03 20.09 18.55
CA ILE A 2 -12.03 19.13 18.08
C ILE A 2 -11.24 17.85 17.78
N GLU A 3 -11.31 16.87 18.67
CA GLU A 3 -10.91 15.50 18.33
C GLU A 3 -11.81 15.05 17.18
N THR A 4 -11.30 15.11 15.95
CA THR A 4 -12.01 14.61 14.79
C THR A 4 -12.06 13.09 14.92
N ALA A 5 -13.24 12.58 15.26
CA ALA A 5 -13.50 11.14 15.28
C ALA A 5 -12.91 10.49 14.01
N PRO A 6 -12.22 9.34 14.14
CA PRO A 6 -11.50 8.75 13.03
C PRO A 6 -12.44 8.51 11.86
N ASP A 7 -11.93 8.82 10.68
CA ASP A 7 -12.68 8.74 9.44
C ASP A 7 -13.13 7.30 9.17
N ARG A 8 -14.41 7.03 9.48
CA ARG A 8 -15.01 5.68 9.52
C ARG A 8 -14.76 4.86 8.24
N PRO A 9 -14.96 5.38 7.02
CA PRO A 9 -14.64 4.64 5.79
C PRO A 9 -13.15 4.32 5.63
N HIS A 10 -12.24 5.21 6.06
CA HIS A 10 -10.80 4.96 5.98
C HIS A 10 -10.36 3.86 6.96
N VAL A 11 -10.92 3.87 8.17
CA VAL A 11 -10.67 2.79 9.15
C VAL A 11 -11.19 1.47 8.61
N LEU A 12 -12.42 1.42 8.12
CA LEU A 12 -13.00 0.17 7.61
C LEU A 12 -12.23 -0.36 6.41
N ARG A 13 -11.75 0.51 5.51
CA ARG A 13 -10.88 0.12 4.40
C ARG A 13 -9.59 -0.55 4.90
N LYS A 14 -8.93 0.02 5.91
CA LYS A 14 -7.72 -0.57 6.52
C LYS A 14 -8.02 -1.91 7.18
N VAL A 15 -9.14 -2.02 7.90
CA VAL A 15 -9.58 -3.27 8.53
C VAL A 15 -9.82 -4.35 7.47
N LEU A 16 -10.48 -4.03 6.36
CA LEU A 16 -10.68 -4.98 5.26
C LEU A 16 -9.36 -5.36 4.58
N ALA A 17 -8.41 -4.44 4.45
CA ALA A 17 -7.08 -4.77 3.92
C ALA A 17 -6.33 -5.75 4.83
N VAL A 18 -6.39 -5.55 6.15
CA VAL A 18 -5.82 -6.49 7.13
C VAL A 18 -6.54 -7.83 7.08
N LEU A 19 -7.88 -7.82 7.04
CA LEU A 19 -8.68 -9.04 6.91
C LEU A 19 -8.28 -9.84 5.66
N HIS A 20 -8.09 -9.16 4.53
CA HIS A 20 -7.61 -9.79 3.29
C HIS A 20 -6.23 -10.42 3.46
N HIS A 21 -5.29 -9.72 4.11
CA HIS A 21 -3.99 -10.31 4.43
C HIS A 21 -4.12 -11.56 5.32
N CYS A 22 -4.98 -11.53 6.34
CA CYS A 22 -5.23 -12.68 7.20
C CYS A 22 -5.93 -13.84 6.48
N VAL A 23 -6.79 -13.58 5.49
CA VAL A 23 -7.39 -14.65 4.67
C VAL A 23 -6.33 -15.35 3.83
N LEU A 24 -5.38 -14.59 3.27
CA LEU A 24 -4.33 -15.14 2.41
C LEU A 24 -3.23 -15.88 3.20
N HIS A 25 -2.80 -15.34 4.34
CA HIS A 25 -1.64 -15.87 5.08
C HIS A 25 -1.98 -16.50 6.43
N GLY A 26 -3.22 -16.37 6.90
CA GLY A 26 -3.64 -16.86 8.21
C GLY A 26 -3.90 -18.36 8.26
N SER A 27 -4.26 -18.86 9.43
CA SER A 27 -4.59 -20.27 9.66
C SER A 27 -5.96 -20.65 9.10
N ASP A 28 -6.18 -21.95 8.90
CA ASP A 28 -7.49 -22.44 8.43
C ASP A 28 -8.61 -22.23 9.46
N ALA A 29 -8.27 -22.18 10.76
CA ALA A 29 -9.23 -21.79 11.80
C ALA A 29 -9.76 -20.36 11.60
N PHE A 30 -8.88 -19.41 11.24
CA PHE A 30 -9.28 -18.05 10.90
C PHE A 30 -10.09 -17.99 9.62
N LEU A 31 -9.71 -18.75 8.60
CA LEU A 31 -10.44 -18.85 7.34
C LEU A 31 -11.88 -19.32 7.57
N ASN A 32 -12.09 -20.36 8.39
CA ASN A 32 -13.43 -20.85 8.71
C ASN A 32 -14.29 -19.77 9.40
N ALA A 33 -13.69 -18.99 10.29
CA ALA A 33 -14.37 -17.84 10.91
C ALA A 33 -14.68 -16.72 9.90
N ALA A 34 -13.80 -16.48 8.93
CA ALA A 34 -14.02 -15.51 7.86
C ALA A 34 -15.13 -15.98 6.89
N LEU A 35 -15.17 -17.27 6.57
CA LEU A 35 -16.23 -17.89 5.75
C LEU A 35 -17.61 -17.72 6.38
N ALA A 36 -17.72 -17.87 7.70
CA ALA A 36 -18.96 -17.63 8.43
C ALA A 36 -19.46 -16.18 8.31
N LYS A 37 -18.56 -15.22 8.07
CA LYS A 37 -18.87 -13.79 7.90
C LYS A 37 -19.06 -13.36 6.44
N LYS A 38 -19.15 -14.30 5.49
CA LYS A 38 -19.48 -14.02 4.08
C LYS A 38 -20.72 -13.12 3.88
N PRO A 39 -21.85 -13.31 4.58
CA PRO A 39 -23.02 -12.46 4.39
C PRO A 39 -22.73 -11.00 4.70
N LEU A 40 -21.98 -10.73 5.77
CA LEU A 40 -21.57 -9.39 6.14
C LEU A 40 -20.71 -8.71 5.05
N LEU A 41 -19.80 -9.47 4.42
CA LEU A 41 -18.98 -8.96 3.32
C LEU A 41 -19.83 -8.63 2.09
N ARG A 42 -20.84 -9.46 1.79
CA ARG A 42 -21.80 -9.20 0.71
C ARG A 42 -22.59 -7.92 0.98
N ASP A 43 -23.09 -7.74 2.20
CA ASP A 43 -23.88 -6.56 2.56
C ASP A 43 -23.02 -5.28 2.50
N LEU A 44 -21.77 -5.35 2.97
CA LEU A 44 -20.81 -4.26 2.85
C LEU A 44 -20.51 -3.92 1.38
N ALA A 45 -20.34 -4.93 0.53
CA ALA A 45 -20.08 -4.72 -0.90
C ALA A 45 -21.23 -4.01 -1.63
N LEU A 46 -22.48 -4.28 -1.23
CA LEU A 46 -23.68 -3.78 -1.92
C LEU A 46 -24.20 -2.45 -1.38
N HIS A 47 -24.09 -2.24 -0.07
CA HIS A 47 -24.85 -1.20 0.62
C HIS A 47 -23.99 -0.20 1.39
N TYR A 48 -22.69 -0.45 1.60
CA TYR A 48 -21.88 0.44 2.43
C TYR A 48 -21.72 1.85 1.83
N ASN A 49 -22.18 2.86 2.56
CA ASN A 49 -22.03 4.28 2.24
C ASN A 49 -22.46 4.60 0.80
N ARG A 50 -23.60 4.03 0.39
CA ARG A 50 -24.19 4.21 -0.94
C ARG A 50 -25.12 5.42 -1.01
N ASP A 51 -25.70 5.81 0.12
CA ASP A 51 -26.59 6.97 0.19
C ASP A 51 -25.79 8.28 0.16
N GLU A 52 -26.20 9.18 -0.74
CA GLU A 52 -25.57 10.48 -1.00
C GLU A 52 -25.37 11.34 0.27
N SER A 53 -26.27 11.21 1.25
CA SER A 53 -26.21 11.95 2.52
C SER A 53 -25.00 11.62 3.40
N GLN A 54 -24.36 10.46 3.19
CA GLN A 54 -23.14 10.05 3.91
C GLN A 54 -21.85 10.27 3.09
N GLN A 55 -21.97 10.54 1.78
CA GLN A 55 -20.83 10.70 0.87
C GLN A 55 -20.25 12.13 0.89
N TYR A 56 -21.06 13.15 1.18
CA TYR A 56 -20.67 14.56 1.02
C TYR A 56 -19.99 15.24 2.21
N LYS A 57 -19.17 14.51 2.98
CA LYS A 57 -18.30 15.14 4.00
C LYS A 57 -16.93 15.59 3.44
N TYR A 58 -16.51 15.05 2.29
CA TYR A 58 -15.13 15.21 1.79
C TYR A 58 -15.01 15.96 0.45
N SER A 59 -16.03 15.90 -0.42
CA SER A 59 -16.20 16.69 -1.65
C SER A 59 -17.51 16.25 -2.32
N LYS A 60 -18.13 17.11 -3.16
CA LYS A 60 -19.38 16.82 -3.90
C LYS A 60 -19.26 15.65 -4.90
N ASP A 61 -18.04 15.23 -5.22
CA ASP A 61 -17.78 14.23 -6.26
C ASP A 61 -17.02 12.98 -5.76
N LEU A 62 -16.80 12.84 -4.45
CA LEU A 62 -15.96 11.76 -3.90
C LEU A 62 -16.75 10.74 -3.09
N ASP A 63 -16.93 9.55 -3.64
CA ASP A 63 -17.48 8.40 -2.93
C ASP A 63 -16.42 7.74 -2.02
N ALA A 64 -16.39 8.19 -0.76
CA ALA A 64 -15.51 7.61 0.27
C ALA A 64 -15.80 6.12 0.56
N GLY A 65 -16.99 5.63 0.22
CA GLY A 65 -17.43 4.25 0.40
C GLY A 65 -16.97 3.28 -0.69
N ALA A 66 -16.70 3.77 -1.90
CA ALA A 66 -16.38 2.94 -3.07
C ALA A 66 -15.18 2.01 -2.81
N GLY A 67 -14.15 2.51 -2.12
CA GLY A 67 -12.97 1.71 -1.78
C GLY A 67 -13.28 0.54 -0.82
N VAL A 68 -14.19 0.75 0.13
CA VAL A 68 -14.65 -0.29 1.05
C VAL A 68 -15.47 -1.33 0.28
N ARG A 69 -16.43 -0.89 -0.55
CA ARG A 69 -17.28 -1.78 -1.33
C ARG A 69 -16.46 -2.67 -2.28
N LYS A 70 -15.46 -2.09 -2.96
CA LYS A 70 -14.56 -2.82 -3.84
C LYS A 70 -13.74 -3.89 -3.09
N LEU A 71 -13.20 -3.55 -1.92
CA LEU A 71 -12.45 -4.52 -1.10
C LEU A 71 -13.35 -5.63 -0.54
N ALA A 72 -14.55 -5.27 -0.08
CA ALA A 72 -15.52 -6.24 0.42
C ALA A 72 -15.99 -7.20 -0.67
N ALA A 73 -16.23 -6.70 -1.89
CA ALA A 73 -16.55 -7.53 -3.06
C ALA A 73 -15.42 -8.50 -3.39
N GLY A 74 -14.17 -8.00 -3.50
CA GLY A 74 -13.02 -8.87 -3.78
C GLY A 74 -12.80 -9.94 -2.70
N LEU A 75 -12.96 -9.59 -1.42
CA LEU A 75 -12.92 -10.54 -0.31
C LEU A 75 -14.03 -11.57 -0.40
N PHE A 76 -15.25 -11.14 -0.74
CA PHE A 76 -16.38 -12.04 -0.94
C PHE A 76 -16.09 -13.03 -2.07
N ASP A 77 -15.62 -12.56 -3.22
CA ASP A 77 -15.34 -13.41 -4.39
C ASP A 77 -14.27 -14.46 -4.08
N VAL A 78 -13.17 -14.05 -3.44
CA VAL A 78 -12.09 -14.95 -3.00
C VAL A 78 -12.63 -16.00 -2.03
N LEU A 79 -13.45 -15.60 -1.06
CA LEU A 79 -14.03 -16.54 -0.09
C LEU A 79 -15.12 -17.42 -0.73
N HIS A 80 -15.85 -16.92 -1.72
CA HIS A 80 -16.97 -17.61 -2.37
C HIS A 80 -16.50 -18.81 -3.19
N SER A 81 -15.37 -18.67 -3.88
CA SER A 81 -14.81 -19.72 -4.73
C SER A 81 -13.62 -20.42 -4.05
N PRO A 82 -13.72 -21.72 -3.73
CA PRO A 82 -12.61 -22.48 -3.14
C PRO A 82 -11.36 -22.51 -4.03
N SER A 83 -11.53 -22.58 -5.35
CA SER A 83 -10.40 -22.53 -6.29
C SER A 83 -9.74 -21.16 -6.30
N ALA A 84 -10.52 -20.07 -6.34
CA ALA A 84 -9.98 -18.71 -6.27
C ALA A 84 -9.21 -18.46 -4.97
N LEU A 85 -9.70 -19.00 -3.84
CA LEU A 85 -9.00 -18.93 -2.56
C LEU A 85 -7.67 -19.67 -2.60
N HIS A 86 -7.66 -20.89 -3.13
CA HIS A 86 -6.44 -21.69 -3.25
C HIS A 86 -5.39 -21.01 -4.12
N ASP A 87 -5.81 -20.47 -5.28
CA ASP A 87 -4.93 -19.77 -6.21
C ASP A 87 -4.40 -18.47 -5.60
N ALA A 88 -5.26 -17.71 -4.91
CA ALA A 88 -4.87 -16.47 -4.23
C ALA A 88 -3.86 -16.74 -3.10
N ARG A 89 -4.07 -17.78 -2.28
CA ARG A 89 -3.11 -18.19 -1.23
C ARG A 89 -1.79 -18.65 -1.84
N SER A 90 -1.84 -19.43 -2.92
CA SER A 90 -0.65 -19.92 -3.63
C SER A 90 0.17 -18.76 -4.21
N ALA A 91 -0.50 -17.81 -4.88
CA ALA A 91 0.12 -16.61 -5.41
C ALA A 91 0.72 -15.73 -4.29
N ALA A 92 0.01 -15.58 -3.16
CA ALA A 92 0.49 -14.83 -2.01
C ALA A 92 1.74 -15.46 -1.38
N LEU A 93 1.80 -16.79 -1.27
CA LEU A 93 2.99 -17.52 -0.82
C LEU A 93 4.18 -17.35 -1.77
N GLN A 94 3.94 -17.41 -3.09
CA GLN A 94 5.00 -17.16 -4.08
C GLN A 94 5.52 -15.73 -4.00
N LEU A 95 4.63 -14.75 -3.87
CA LEU A 95 5.01 -13.35 -3.71
C LEU A 95 5.82 -13.15 -2.42
N GLN A 96 5.40 -13.74 -1.31
CA GLN A 96 6.13 -13.70 -0.05
C GLN A 96 7.55 -14.27 -0.20
N LYS A 97 7.70 -15.40 -0.90
CA LYS A 97 9.02 -15.98 -1.21
C LYS A 97 9.89 -15.02 -2.02
N LYS A 98 9.35 -14.42 -3.09
CA LYS A 98 10.07 -13.44 -3.92
C LYS A 98 10.49 -12.21 -3.11
N LEU A 99 9.57 -11.66 -2.33
CA LEU A 99 9.81 -10.52 -1.44
C LEU A 99 10.91 -10.84 -0.42
N SER A 100 10.87 -12.02 0.21
CA SER A 100 11.92 -12.47 1.13
C SER A 100 13.28 -12.67 0.45
N ALA A 101 13.31 -13.19 -0.77
CA ALA A 101 14.54 -13.37 -1.54
C ALA A 101 15.17 -12.03 -1.92
N SER A 102 14.36 -10.99 -2.15
CA SER A 102 14.82 -9.62 -2.40
C SER A 102 15.21 -8.86 -1.13
N GLY A 103 15.17 -9.49 0.05
CA GLY A 103 15.45 -8.84 1.34
C GLY A 103 14.36 -7.88 1.83
N ILE A 104 13.19 -7.85 1.15
CA ILE A 104 12.06 -6.97 1.47
C ILE A 104 10.94 -7.86 2.02
N GLY A 105 10.95 -8.15 3.32
CA GLY A 105 9.86 -8.94 3.90
C GLY A 105 10.14 -9.40 5.33
N LEU A 106 9.49 -8.75 6.30
CA LEU A 106 9.55 -9.01 7.75
C LEU A 106 9.04 -10.40 8.19
N LEU A 107 8.62 -11.27 7.27
CA LEU A 107 7.93 -12.52 7.58
C LEU A 107 8.69 -13.79 7.18
N SER A 108 9.92 -13.67 6.69
CA SER A 108 10.80 -14.83 6.57
C SER A 108 11.76 -14.83 7.76
N PRO A 109 11.63 -15.74 8.74
CA PRO A 109 12.71 -16.03 9.66
C PRO A 109 13.78 -16.81 8.88
N SER A 110 14.41 -16.15 7.91
CA SER A 110 15.66 -16.64 7.39
C SER A 110 16.69 -16.31 8.46
N ALA A 111 17.00 -17.31 9.27
CA ALA A 111 18.17 -17.39 10.14
C ALA A 111 19.45 -17.44 9.27
N SER A 112 19.62 -16.48 8.38
CA SER A 112 20.90 -16.24 7.74
C SER A 112 21.70 -15.37 8.71
N PRO A 113 22.86 -15.85 9.19
CA PRO A 113 23.69 -15.04 10.06
C PRO A 113 24.01 -13.77 9.27
N ARG A 114 23.64 -12.62 9.82
CA ARG A 114 24.15 -11.34 9.35
C ARG A 114 25.65 -11.54 9.18
N PRO A 115 26.23 -11.40 7.98
CA PRO A 115 27.67 -11.40 7.88
C PRO A 115 28.13 -10.23 8.74
N SER A 116 28.78 -10.57 9.84
CA SER A 116 29.51 -9.64 10.67
C SER A 116 30.66 -9.11 9.82
N THR A 117 30.37 -8.14 8.96
CA THR A 117 31.37 -7.25 8.36
C THR A 117 31.74 -6.17 9.37
N TYR A 118 32.16 -6.59 10.57
CA TYR A 118 33.24 -5.90 11.28
C TYR A 118 34.55 -6.53 10.80
N LEU A 119 34.75 -6.49 9.48
CA LEU A 119 36.07 -6.54 8.91
C LEU A 119 36.61 -5.13 9.07
N ASP A 120 37.46 -4.99 10.08
CA ASP A 120 38.68 -4.20 10.03
C ASP A 120 38.94 -3.59 8.64
N SER A 121 38.49 -2.36 8.45
CA SER A 121 38.79 -1.55 7.28
C SER A 121 38.99 -0.14 7.80
N SER A 122 40.26 0.12 8.08
CA SER A 122 40.92 1.42 8.17
C SER A 122 40.01 2.60 7.84
N ARG A 123 39.75 3.40 8.88
CA ARG A 123 39.16 4.74 8.82
C ARG A 123 39.65 5.49 7.57
N PRO A 124 38.76 6.02 6.70
CA PRO A 124 39.21 6.85 5.59
C PRO A 124 39.92 8.10 6.14
N ALA A 125 41.01 8.50 5.47
CA ALA A 125 41.80 9.66 5.83
C ALA A 125 40.91 10.92 5.92
N PRO A 126 41.15 11.84 6.88
CA PRO A 126 40.36 13.05 6.99
C PRO A 126 40.56 13.93 5.75
N TYR A 127 39.45 14.52 5.29
CA TYR A 127 39.35 15.35 4.10
C TYR A 127 40.32 16.53 4.21
N THR A 128 41.29 16.62 3.30
CA THR A 128 42.02 17.87 3.03
C THR A 128 41.19 18.67 2.03
N ASP A 129 40.80 19.88 2.44
CA ASP A 129 40.21 20.88 1.56
C ASP A 129 41.21 21.26 0.46
N ASP A 130 40.94 20.86 -0.78
CA ASP A 130 41.56 21.43 -1.97
C ASP A 130 40.45 21.86 -2.92
N PRO A 131 40.51 23.09 -3.49
CA PRO A 131 39.39 23.72 -4.15
C PRO A 131 39.16 23.17 -5.56
N SER A 132 37.87 22.95 -5.85
CA SER A 132 37.17 22.62 -7.09
C SER A 132 37.89 22.85 -8.45
N PRO A 133 37.44 22.13 -9.50
CA PRO A 133 36.35 22.69 -10.32
C PRO A 133 35.14 21.76 -10.48
N PRO A 134 33.96 22.32 -10.79
CA PRO A 134 32.68 21.66 -10.65
C PRO A 134 32.33 20.85 -11.91
N SER A 135 32.25 19.53 -11.77
CA SER A 135 31.58 18.67 -12.75
C SER A 135 30.75 17.65 -11.98
N TRP A 136 29.52 18.06 -11.65
CA TRP A 136 28.47 17.17 -11.18
C TRP A 136 27.46 17.00 -12.32
N GLU A 137 27.83 16.26 -13.37
CA GLU A 137 26.82 15.59 -14.19
C GLU A 137 26.24 14.42 -13.38
N LEU A 138 25.45 14.77 -12.37
CA LEU A 138 24.45 13.87 -11.81
C LEU A 138 23.34 13.78 -12.85
N GLY A 139 23.39 12.71 -13.66
CA GLY A 139 22.30 12.25 -14.50
C GLY A 139 21.05 11.96 -13.69
N GLY A 140 20.33 13.01 -13.30
CA GLY A 140 18.96 12.99 -12.87
C GLY A 140 18.15 13.69 -13.96
N ARG A 141 17.37 12.94 -14.72
CA ARG A 141 16.36 13.50 -15.62
C ARG A 141 15.30 14.17 -14.74
N GLY A 142 15.55 15.44 -14.43
CA GLY A 142 14.66 16.31 -13.69
C GLY A 142 13.37 16.54 -14.46
N HIS A 143 12.30 16.62 -13.69
CA HIS A 143 10.96 17.00 -14.10
C HIS A 143 11.00 18.29 -14.93
N VAL A 144 10.44 18.25 -16.13
CA VAL A 144 10.12 19.48 -16.88
C VAL A 144 8.90 20.10 -16.20
N CYS A 145 9.12 21.11 -15.37
CA CYS A 145 8.09 22.04 -14.98
C CYS A 145 7.69 22.83 -16.23
N HIS A 146 6.46 22.65 -16.69
CA HIS A 146 5.86 23.56 -17.66
C HIS A 146 5.67 24.90 -16.96
N GLU A 147 6.55 25.86 -17.24
CA GLU A 147 6.27 27.25 -16.91
C GLU A 147 5.15 27.75 -17.81
N PHE A 148 4.05 28.17 -17.18
CA PHE A 148 3.05 29.03 -17.80
C PHE A 148 3.73 30.37 -18.07
N ASN A 149 4.03 30.65 -19.34
CA ASN A 149 4.42 31.99 -19.76
C ASN A 149 3.14 32.79 -19.98
N THR A 150 2.67 33.44 -18.92
CA THR A 150 1.77 34.58 -19.02
C THR A 150 2.58 35.82 -19.39
N ASP A 151 2.02 36.56 -20.34
CA ASP A 151 2.25 37.96 -20.69
C ASP A 151 3.32 38.29 -21.74
N ALA A 152 2.82 38.51 -22.96
CA ALA A 152 3.20 39.70 -23.73
C ALA A 152 1.97 40.23 -24.47
N ALA A 153 1.48 41.37 -24.00
CA ALA A 153 0.52 42.24 -24.64
C ALA A 153 1.07 42.84 -25.96
N ASP A 154 0.14 43.27 -26.81
CA ASP A 154 0.23 44.33 -27.84
C ASP A 154 1.42 44.34 -28.82
N ALA A 155 1.12 44.19 -30.13
CA ALA A 155 1.15 45.32 -31.08
C ALA A 155 1.01 44.86 -32.55
N HIS A 156 0.18 45.62 -33.28
CA HIS A 156 -0.02 45.72 -34.74
C HIS A 156 -0.88 44.69 -35.48
#